data_AF-A0A959NMS7-F1
#
_entry.id   AF-A0A959NMS7-F1
#
_cell.length_a   1.000
_cell.length_b   1.000
_cell.length_c   1.000
_cell.angle_alpha   90.00
_cell.angle_beta   90.00
_cell.angle_gamma   90.00
#
_symmetry.space_group_name_H-M   'P 1'
#
loop_
_entity.id
_entity.type
_entity.pdbx_description
1 polymer ?
#
loop_
_entity_poly.entity_id
_entity_poly.type
_entity_poly.pdbx_seq_one_letter_code
_entity_poly.pdbx_strand_id
1 'polypeptide(L)'
;MAYHNNEDIFDDEPIELVIRFENKAVRTLDKQNKGNFEELKRWIENKSIKCFFQKKNEEEHKVIFHIENKQIELVLKWQEQTFDYKTIINQKSKNAISEIQELKSDEYTVVENCTIKLIDFKKPHRSQRELEDLYNKICKLEISPKSEIENQQEIWDKWIEAQQLILNKNSQPVEIVKYDQPINIHESLYQFRVKLKQEENPEFKNIEKIISEEPFNLNERINPDGSQFLRFKDISDVLDRVIQKDFTNILERNNQIGCVLKITPFSISNKISATFNNRFLISNNSDTLNVYINNLSQNREVIDKMFLEEFYLNNYGAEFEINWPKNIKLDNQIKLTNNQLGKLNQNTFYYSSKDLTTLKSRYDALCKIFNKKNVKSKVYLNFRPSTLKKLQPFNSSKFSGEFWTKIKRECYSLDFETNISESQKTIAFDFTNFKELKDRYSKIKELRSFHIIKSPLDDDFKFKVKIDIIAKKSKKEEFLDK
;
A
#
# COMPACT_ATOMS: atom_id res chain seq x y z
N MET A 1 -27.12 -42.09 73.01
CA MET A 1 -26.38 -43.07 72.19
C MET A 1 -27.40 -43.79 71.32
N ALA A 2 -27.50 -43.37 70.06
CA ALA A 2 -28.23 -44.07 69.02
C ALA A 2 -27.37 -43.90 67.76
N TYR A 3 -26.90 -45.02 67.24
CA TYR A 3 -26.21 -45.11 65.96
C TYR A 3 -27.23 -44.79 64.85
N HIS A 4 -26.95 -43.78 64.04
CA HIS A 4 -27.52 -43.71 62.69
C HIS A 4 -26.39 -43.86 61.69
N ASN A 5 -26.27 -45.08 61.18
CA ASN A 5 -25.62 -45.38 59.92
C ASN A 5 -26.36 -44.58 58.83
N ASN A 6 -25.68 -43.57 58.28
CA ASN A 6 -25.90 -43.19 56.88
C ASN A 6 -24.74 -43.83 56.11
N GLU A 7 -24.91 -45.11 55.81
CA GLU A 7 -24.27 -45.71 54.64
C GLU A 7 -24.91 -45.00 53.44
N ASP A 8 -24.15 -44.12 52.79
CA ASP A 8 -24.51 -43.57 51.49
C ASP A 8 -24.18 -44.68 50.47
N ILE A 9 -25.22 -45.38 50.02
CA ILE A 9 -25.14 -46.65 49.25
C ILE A 9 -25.10 -46.36 47.73
N PHE A 10 -24.67 -45.17 47.33
CA PHE A 10 -24.40 -44.81 45.96
C PHE A 10 -22.96 -44.31 45.89
N ASP A 11 -22.00 -45.25 45.82
CA ASP A 11 -20.75 -44.93 45.15
C ASP A 11 -21.14 -44.63 43.69
N ASP A 12 -21.25 -43.34 43.35
CA ASP A 12 -21.43 -42.90 41.97
C ASP A 12 -20.35 -43.59 41.13
N GLU A 13 -20.77 -44.33 40.10
CA GLU A 13 -19.82 -45.02 39.23
C GLU A 13 -18.78 -44.01 38.69
N PRO A 14 -17.48 -44.32 38.75
CA PRO A 14 -16.45 -43.38 38.36
C PRO A 14 -16.56 -43.05 36.87
N ILE A 15 -16.72 -41.75 36.56
CA ILE A 15 -16.94 -41.24 35.20
C ILE A 15 -15.85 -41.79 34.26
N GLU A 16 -16.24 -42.36 33.12
CA GLU A 16 -15.28 -42.80 32.10
C GLU A 16 -14.64 -41.60 31.40
N LEU A 17 -13.40 -41.23 31.78
CA LEU A 17 -12.64 -40.14 31.17
C LEU A 17 -11.85 -40.67 29.97
N VAL A 18 -12.37 -40.38 28.77
CA VAL A 18 -11.75 -40.77 27.51
C VAL A 18 -10.80 -39.69 27.01
N ILE A 19 -9.52 -40.04 26.83
CA ILE A 19 -8.48 -39.13 26.32
C ILE A 19 -7.85 -39.72 25.05
N ARG A 20 -7.98 -38.99 23.94
CA ARG A 20 -7.36 -39.29 22.65
C ARG A 20 -5.92 -38.78 22.59
N PHE A 21 -4.98 -39.67 22.27
CA PHE A 21 -3.59 -39.33 22.00
C PHE A 21 -3.28 -39.43 20.50
N GLU A 22 -2.77 -38.35 19.93
CA GLU A 22 -2.20 -38.37 18.58
C GLU A 22 -0.73 -38.81 18.60
N ASN A 23 -0.27 -39.43 17.50
CA ASN A 23 1.13 -39.80 17.30
C ASN A 23 2.11 -38.64 17.54
N LYS A 24 1.71 -37.39 17.23
CA LYS A 24 2.52 -36.21 17.49
C LYS A 24 2.64 -35.91 18.99
N ALA A 25 1.53 -36.01 19.73
CA ALA A 25 1.51 -35.80 21.18
C ALA A 25 2.33 -36.89 21.90
N VAL A 26 2.19 -38.15 21.49
CA VAL A 26 3.01 -39.28 21.99
C VAL A 26 4.50 -39.01 21.78
N ARG A 27 4.91 -38.69 20.55
CA ARG A 27 6.32 -38.40 20.24
C ARG A 27 6.88 -37.19 21.00
N THR A 28 6.04 -36.20 21.30
CA THR A 28 6.48 -35.03 22.08
C THR A 28 6.61 -35.40 23.56
N LEU A 29 5.68 -36.17 24.11
CA LEU A 29 5.74 -36.68 25.48
C LEU A 29 6.99 -37.54 25.69
N ASP A 30 7.27 -38.47 24.78
CA ASP A 30 8.44 -39.35 24.85
C ASP A 30 9.79 -38.60 24.78
N LYS A 31 9.78 -37.36 24.26
CA LYS A 31 10.95 -36.47 24.24
C LYS A 31 11.11 -35.67 25.53
N GLN A 32 10.13 -35.66 26.42
CA GLN A 32 10.25 -35.02 27.72
C GLN A 32 11.07 -35.96 28.64
N ASN A 33 12.13 -35.44 29.25
CA ASN A 33 13.09 -36.23 30.06
C ASN A 33 12.51 -36.82 31.37
N LYS A 34 11.18 -36.88 31.54
CA LYS A 34 10.49 -37.26 32.80
C LYS A 34 9.50 -38.42 32.66
N GLY A 35 9.35 -39.01 31.47
CA GLY A 35 8.58 -40.23 31.25
C GLY A 35 8.12 -40.40 29.80
N ASN A 36 7.67 -41.59 29.44
CA ASN A 36 7.14 -41.90 28.09
C ASN A 36 5.65 -42.29 28.14
N PHE A 37 5.02 -42.40 26.97
CA PHE A 37 3.60 -42.70 26.85
C PHE A 37 3.20 -44.07 27.41
N GLU A 38 4.06 -45.09 27.27
CA GLU A 38 3.81 -46.44 27.80
C GLU A 38 3.83 -46.45 29.35
N GLU A 39 4.73 -45.69 29.97
CA GLU A 39 4.76 -45.48 31.42
C GLU A 39 3.50 -44.76 31.90
N LEU A 40 3.09 -43.69 31.21
CA LEU A 40 1.86 -42.97 31.51
C LEU A 40 0.66 -43.91 31.46
N LYS A 41 0.54 -44.73 30.40
CA LYS A 41 -0.51 -45.73 30.24
C LYS A 41 -0.55 -46.73 31.39
N ARG A 42 0.60 -47.26 31.82
CA ARG A 42 0.69 -48.15 33.00
C ARG A 42 0.25 -47.49 34.30
N TRP A 43 0.47 -46.18 34.43
CA TRP A 43 0.09 -45.44 35.65
C TRP A 43 -1.40 -45.16 35.70
N ILE A 44 -2.02 -44.72 34.59
CA ILE A 44 -3.38 -44.16 34.60
C ILE A 44 -4.47 -45.04 33.97
N GLU A 45 -4.14 -45.92 33.02
CA GLU A 45 -5.16 -46.59 32.21
C GLU A 45 -5.97 -47.62 33.01
N ASN A 46 -7.30 -47.57 32.85
CA ASN A 46 -8.30 -48.43 33.51
C ASN A 46 -8.24 -48.40 35.04
N LYS A 47 -7.70 -47.33 35.64
CA LYS A 47 -7.72 -47.10 37.08
C LYS A 47 -8.69 -45.98 37.43
N SER A 48 -9.42 -46.16 38.52
CA SER A 48 -10.23 -45.09 39.12
C SER A 48 -9.30 -44.15 39.88
N ILE A 49 -9.21 -42.91 39.42
CA ILE A 49 -8.29 -41.89 39.94
C ILE A 49 -9.07 -40.61 40.21
N LYS A 50 -8.76 -39.95 41.32
CA LYS A 50 -9.29 -38.63 41.64
C LYS A 50 -8.66 -37.58 40.70
N CYS A 51 -9.50 -36.93 39.92
CA CYS A 51 -9.11 -35.99 38.87
C CYS A 51 -9.49 -34.56 39.27
N PHE A 52 -8.57 -33.62 39.05
CA PHE A 52 -8.79 -32.20 39.28
C PHE A 52 -8.86 -31.49 37.92
N PHE A 53 -10.03 -30.94 37.59
CA PHE A 53 -10.27 -30.24 36.34
C PHE A 53 -10.32 -28.74 36.55
N GLN A 54 -9.63 -28.00 35.68
CA GLN A 54 -9.57 -26.55 35.67
C GLN A 54 -9.82 -26.02 34.26
N LYS A 55 -10.47 -24.87 34.12
CA LYS A 55 -10.61 -24.17 32.84
C LYS A 55 -9.31 -23.42 32.54
N LYS A 56 -8.62 -23.78 31.44
CA LYS A 56 -7.39 -23.10 31.02
C LYS A 56 -7.71 -21.87 30.16
N ASN A 57 -8.59 -22.05 29.18
CA ASN A 57 -9.19 -20.99 28.36
C ASN A 57 -10.58 -21.47 27.90
N GLU A 58 -11.23 -20.73 26.99
CA GLU A 58 -12.56 -21.10 26.49
C GLU A 58 -12.61 -22.41 25.68
N GLU A 59 -11.48 -22.90 25.16
CA GLU A 59 -11.41 -24.11 24.33
C GLU A 59 -10.68 -25.29 25.00
N GLU A 60 -9.82 -25.01 25.97
CA GLU A 60 -8.90 -25.96 26.59
C GLU A 60 -9.16 -26.07 28.09
N HIS A 61 -9.21 -27.32 28.56
CA HIS A 61 -9.28 -27.69 29.96
C HIS A 61 -7.95 -28.28 30.40
N LYS A 62 -7.64 -28.15 31.68
CA LYS A 62 -6.48 -28.74 32.31
C LYS A 62 -6.97 -29.80 33.29
N VAL A 63 -6.44 -31.01 33.16
CA VAL A 63 -6.70 -32.09 34.11
C VAL A 63 -5.42 -32.47 34.82
N ILE A 64 -5.52 -32.64 36.14
CA ILE A 64 -4.40 -33.00 37.00
C ILE A 64 -4.76 -34.28 37.75
N PHE A 65 -3.82 -35.22 37.78
CA PHE A 65 -3.92 -36.48 38.50
C PHE A 65 -2.75 -36.62 39.48
N HIS A 66 -3.01 -37.17 40.66
CA HIS A 66 -1.97 -37.53 41.62
C HIS A 66 -1.86 -39.05 41.69
N ILE A 67 -0.66 -39.58 41.42
CA ILE A 67 -0.37 -41.01 41.50
C ILE A 67 0.94 -41.19 42.25
N GLU A 68 0.85 -41.88 43.39
CA GLU A 68 1.98 -42.13 44.30
C GLU A 68 2.70 -40.81 44.67
N ASN A 69 3.88 -40.57 44.10
CA ASN A 69 4.70 -39.37 44.31
C ASN A 69 4.78 -38.46 43.07
N LYS A 70 3.90 -38.66 42.08
CA LYS A 70 3.90 -37.95 40.79
C LYS A 70 2.59 -37.20 40.57
N GLN A 71 2.71 -36.04 39.97
CA GLN A 71 1.60 -35.27 39.41
C GLN A 71 1.65 -35.33 37.89
N ILE A 72 0.56 -35.78 37.29
CA ILE A 72 0.38 -35.79 35.84
C ILE A 72 -0.56 -34.64 35.48
N GLU A 73 -0.12 -33.76 34.60
CA GLU A 73 -0.88 -32.62 34.11
C GLU A 73 -1.07 -32.74 32.60
N LEU A 74 -2.32 -32.80 32.14
CA LEU A 74 -2.67 -32.84 30.72
C LEU A 74 -3.56 -31.65 30.36
N VAL A 75 -3.26 -31.03 29.22
CA VAL A 75 -4.16 -30.06 28.58
C VAL A 75 -5.03 -30.80 27.58
N LEU A 76 -6.34 -30.66 27.73
CA LEU A 76 -7.36 -31.37 26.98
C LEU A 76 -8.24 -30.39 26.20
N LYS A 77 -8.57 -30.72 24.97
CA LYS A 77 -9.52 -29.99 24.13
C LYS A 77 -10.69 -30.88 23.78
N TRP A 78 -11.90 -30.40 24.03
CA TRP A 78 -13.14 -31.12 23.71
C TRP A 78 -13.30 -31.34 22.20
N GLN A 79 -13.85 -32.49 21.83
CA GLN A 79 -14.17 -32.84 20.45
C GLN A 79 -15.68 -33.04 20.31
N GLU A 80 -16.38 -32.07 19.72
CA GLU A 80 -17.85 -32.10 19.59
C GLU A 80 -18.36 -33.29 18.76
N GLN A 81 -17.56 -33.79 17.81
CA GLN A 81 -17.95 -34.89 16.93
C GLN A 81 -17.95 -36.26 17.63
N THR A 82 -17.07 -36.44 18.62
CA THR A 82 -16.86 -37.71 19.33
C THR A 82 -17.24 -37.64 20.81
N PHE A 83 -17.60 -36.44 21.29
CA PHE A 83 -17.96 -36.13 22.67
C PHE A 83 -16.87 -36.53 23.68
N ASP A 84 -15.60 -36.44 23.30
CA ASP A 84 -14.47 -36.82 24.14
C ASP A 84 -13.34 -35.80 24.10
N TYR A 85 -12.29 -36.04 24.89
CA TYR A 85 -11.15 -35.14 24.99
C TYR A 85 -10.00 -35.57 24.09
N LYS A 86 -9.37 -34.57 23.47
CA LYS A 86 -8.09 -34.69 22.78
C LYS A 86 -6.98 -34.06 23.61
N THR A 87 -5.86 -34.76 23.80
CA THR A 87 -4.71 -34.19 24.49
C THR A 87 -3.92 -33.22 23.60
N ILE A 88 -3.42 -32.14 24.18
CA ILE A 88 -2.55 -31.15 23.53
C ILE A 88 -1.20 -31.13 24.24
N ILE A 89 -0.18 -31.70 23.60
CA ILE A 89 1.21 -31.69 24.07
C ILE A 89 2.09 -31.08 22.98
N ASN A 90 2.74 -29.95 23.29
CA ASN A 90 3.63 -29.25 22.38
C ASN A 90 5.06 -29.20 22.96
N GLN A 91 6.06 -28.86 22.15
CA GLN A 91 7.46 -28.91 22.62
C GLN A 91 7.77 -27.92 23.75
N LYS A 92 6.93 -26.89 23.91
CA LYS A 92 7.06 -25.84 24.92
C LYS A 92 6.15 -26.07 26.14
N SER A 93 5.28 -27.10 26.13
CA SER A 93 4.37 -27.36 27.24
C SER A 93 5.20 -27.77 28.45
N LYS A 94 4.77 -27.33 29.65
CA LYS A 94 5.32 -27.84 30.91
C LYS A 94 5.37 -29.37 30.87
N ASN A 95 6.38 -29.94 31.53
CA ASN A 95 6.51 -31.39 31.62
C ASN A 95 5.18 -31.96 32.13
N ALA A 96 4.59 -32.88 31.34
CA ALA A 96 3.32 -33.48 31.69
C ALA A 96 3.41 -34.31 32.98
N ILE A 97 4.62 -34.65 33.42
CA ILE A 97 4.92 -35.39 34.64
C ILE A 97 5.84 -34.54 35.52
N SER A 98 5.43 -34.31 36.76
CA SER A 98 6.14 -33.52 37.76
C SER A 98 6.02 -34.12 39.17
N GLU A 99 6.79 -33.59 40.12
CA GLU A 99 6.61 -33.90 41.54
C GLU A 99 5.29 -33.30 42.04
N ILE A 100 4.68 -33.93 43.04
CA ILE A 100 3.38 -33.50 43.58
C ILE A 100 3.46 -32.07 44.09
N GLN A 101 2.53 -31.24 43.62
CA GLN A 101 2.25 -29.92 44.18
C GLN A 101 0.93 -29.99 44.95
N GLU A 102 0.85 -29.29 46.08
CA GLU A 102 -0.42 -29.16 46.82
C GLU A 102 -1.47 -28.48 45.93
N LEU A 103 -2.52 -29.24 45.57
CA LEU A 103 -3.69 -28.71 44.90
C LEU A 103 -4.72 -28.33 45.96
N LYS A 104 -5.08 -27.05 46.02
CA LYS A 104 -6.23 -26.60 46.81
C LYS A 104 -7.49 -26.83 45.97
N SER A 105 -8.48 -27.50 46.56
CA SER A 105 -9.83 -27.50 45.99
C SER A 105 -10.41 -26.11 46.23
N ASP A 106 -10.34 -25.26 45.22
CA ASP A 106 -10.88 -23.91 45.21
C ASP A 106 -12.07 -23.80 44.25
N GLU A 107 -12.65 -22.61 44.12
CA GLU A 107 -13.79 -22.34 43.23
C GLU A 107 -13.48 -22.51 41.74
N TYR A 108 -12.20 -22.63 41.37
CA TYR A 108 -11.74 -22.79 39.98
C TYR A 108 -11.50 -24.26 39.61
N THR A 109 -11.80 -25.20 40.50
CA THR A 109 -11.46 -26.61 40.34
C THR A 109 -12.69 -27.51 40.53
N VAL A 110 -12.95 -28.38 39.55
CA VAL A 110 -13.93 -29.47 39.67
C VAL A 110 -13.19 -30.76 40.00
N VAL A 111 -13.66 -31.48 41.00
CA VAL A 111 -13.03 -32.71 41.49
C VAL A 111 -14.00 -33.87 41.29
N GLU A 112 -13.59 -34.88 40.52
CA GLU A 112 -14.39 -36.07 40.26
C GLU A 112 -13.50 -37.32 40.30
N ASN A 113 -14.07 -38.47 40.62
CA ASN A 113 -13.40 -39.75 40.45
C ASN A 113 -13.65 -40.24 39.02
N CYS A 114 -12.60 -40.51 38.25
CA CYS A 114 -12.72 -40.94 36.87
C CYS A 114 -11.96 -42.24 36.61
N THR A 115 -12.53 -43.10 35.78
CA THR A 115 -11.81 -44.23 35.18
C THR A 115 -11.19 -43.77 33.87
N ILE A 116 -9.86 -43.70 33.81
CA ILE A 116 -9.16 -43.10 32.66
C ILE A 116 -8.97 -44.12 31.54
N LYS A 117 -9.40 -43.75 30.34
CA LYS A 117 -9.26 -44.57 29.13
C LYS A 117 -8.48 -43.83 28.05
N LEU A 118 -7.31 -44.36 27.73
CA LEU A 118 -6.46 -43.83 26.68
C LEU A 118 -6.77 -44.52 25.36
N ILE A 119 -7.13 -43.74 24.34
CA ILE A 119 -7.44 -44.28 23.02
C ILE A 119 -6.56 -43.63 21.95
N ASP A 120 -6.21 -44.42 20.93
CA ASP A 120 -5.63 -43.89 19.70
C ASP A 120 -6.64 -42.95 19.05
N PHE A 121 -6.16 -41.82 18.52
CA PHE A 121 -6.94 -40.85 17.78
C PHE A 121 -7.89 -41.48 16.75
N LYS A 122 -7.45 -42.52 16.03
CA LYS A 122 -8.25 -43.16 14.96
C LYS A 122 -9.31 -44.15 15.45
N LYS A 123 -9.32 -44.51 16.74
CA LYS A 123 -10.22 -45.54 17.25
C LYS A 123 -11.63 -44.97 17.42
N PRO A 124 -12.68 -45.54 16.80
CA PRO A 124 -14.05 -45.07 17.01
C PRO A 124 -14.44 -45.34 18.46
N HIS A 125 -14.93 -44.31 19.13
CA HIS A 125 -15.40 -44.38 20.50
C HIS A 125 -16.41 -43.26 20.72
N ARG A 126 -17.49 -43.56 21.45
CA ARG A 126 -18.50 -42.59 21.87
C ARG A 126 -18.52 -42.63 23.38
N SER A 127 -18.35 -41.46 23.98
CA SER A 127 -18.35 -41.28 25.43
C SER A 127 -19.74 -41.44 26.04
N GLN A 128 -19.76 -41.61 27.36
CA GLN A 128 -20.97 -41.62 28.16
C GLN A 128 -21.44 -40.19 28.44
N ARG A 129 -22.74 -40.04 28.72
CA ARG A 129 -23.38 -38.75 29.01
C ARG A 129 -22.75 -38.01 30.19
N GLU A 130 -22.28 -38.76 31.19
CA GLU A 130 -21.59 -38.23 32.37
C GLU A 130 -20.34 -37.41 32.02
N LEU A 131 -19.62 -37.79 30.96
CA LEU A 131 -18.45 -37.04 30.50
C LEU A 131 -18.85 -35.70 29.86
N GLU A 132 -19.99 -35.65 29.17
CA GLU A 132 -20.56 -34.42 28.62
C GLU A 132 -21.03 -33.49 29.75
N ASP A 133 -21.68 -34.05 30.77
CA ASP A 133 -22.12 -33.30 31.96
C ASP A 133 -20.92 -32.72 32.72
N LEU A 134 -19.83 -33.49 32.86
CA LEU A 134 -18.56 -33.02 33.41
C LEU A 134 -17.95 -31.89 32.57
N TYR A 135 -17.91 -32.04 31.24
CA TYR A 135 -17.46 -30.99 30.33
C TYR A 135 -18.26 -29.68 30.54
N ASN A 136 -19.59 -29.76 30.56
CA ASN A 136 -20.47 -28.62 30.77
C ASN A 136 -20.25 -27.96 32.15
N LYS A 137 -19.94 -28.74 33.18
CA LYS A 137 -19.60 -28.25 34.52
C LYS A 137 -18.27 -27.48 34.52
N ILE A 138 -17.27 -27.98 33.80
CA ILE A 138 -15.95 -27.33 33.68
C ILE A 138 -16.05 -26.03 32.87
N CYS A 139 -16.84 -26.00 31.79
CA CYS A 139 -17.00 -24.79 30.96
C CYS A 139 -17.59 -23.59 31.71
N LYS A 140 -18.39 -23.85 32.76
CA LYS A 140 -19.00 -22.83 33.63
C LYS A 140 -18.03 -22.25 34.67
N LEU A 141 -16.86 -22.85 34.86
CA LEU A 141 -15.84 -22.32 35.76
C LEU A 141 -15.27 -21.00 35.22
N GLU A 142 -14.89 -20.11 36.13
CA GLU A 142 -14.03 -18.98 35.79
C GLU A 142 -12.59 -19.45 35.55
N ILE A 143 -11.86 -18.73 34.70
CA ILE A 143 -10.44 -19.02 34.45
C ILE A 143 -9.63 -18.53 35.65
N SER A 144 -8.83 -19.41 36.25
CA SER A 144 -8.01 -19.03 37.40
C SER A 144 -7.03 -17.90 37.04
N PRO A 145 -6.71 -16.97 37.96
CA PRO A 145 -5.73 -15.90 37.71
C PRO A 145 -4.36 -16.43 37.27
N LYS A 146 -3.97 -17.62 37.74
CA LYS A 146 -2.74 -18.29 37.35
C LYS A 146 -2.77 -18.73 35.89
N SER A 147 -3.89 -19.31 35.44
CA SER A 147 -4.10 -19.72 34.04
C SER A 147 -4.13 -18.51 33.11
N GLU A 148 -4.73 -17.39 33.55
CA GLU A 148 -4.77 -16.15 32.76
C GLU A 148 -3.36 -15.60 32.50
N ILE A 149 -2.50 -15.56 33.53
CA ILE A 149 -1.10 -15.13 33.37
C ILE A 149 -0.35 -16.05 32.40
N GLU A 150 -0.52 -17.36 32.49
CA GLU A 150 0.10 -18.33 31.58
C GLU A 150 -0.37 -18.13 30.12
N ASN A 151 -1.66 -17.87 29.90
CA ASN A 151 -2.21 -17.56 28.58
C ASN A 151 -1.59 -16.29 27.99
N GLN A 152 -1.48 -15.22 28.78
CA GLN A 152 -0.87 -13.96 28.33
C GLN A 152 0.61 -14.15 27.96
N GLN A 153 1.37 -14.91 28.76
CA GLN A 153 2.76 -15.23 28.44
C GLN A 153 2.88 -16.00 27.12
N GLU A 154 2.00 -16.98 26.86
CA GLU A 154 2.02 -17.74 25.60
C GLU A 154 1.73 -16.83 24.39
N ILE A 155 0.85 -15.83 24.54
CA ILE A 155 0.58 -14.83 23.49
C ILE A 155 1.82 -13.98 23.21
N TRP A 156 2.48 -13.48 24.27
CA TRP A 156 3.71 -12.71 24.13
C TRP A 156 4.83 -13.51 23.45
N ASP A 157 5.03 -14.76 23.83
CA ASP A 157 6.03 -15.63 23.21
C ASP A 157 5.74 -15.84 21.71
N LYS A 158 4.48 -16.07 21.32
CA LYS A 158 4.08 -16.19 19.91
C LYS A 158 4.34 -14.89 19.15
N TRP A 159 4.08 -13.74 19.77
CA TRP A 159 4.34 -12.45 19.16
C TRP A 159 5.84 -12.21 18.95
N ILE A 160 6.68 -12.49 19.95
CA ILE A 160 8.15 -12.36 19.87
C ILE A 160 8.69 -13.27 18.76
N GLU A 161 8.24 -14.52 18.70
CA GLU A 161 8.65 -15.48 17.67
C GLU A 161 8.26 -14.99 16.26
N ALA A 162 7.06 -14.44 16.09
CA ALA A 162 6.62 -13.87 14.82
C ALA A 162 7.49 -12.67 14.39
N GLN A 163 7.84 -11.78 15.32
CA GLN A 163 8.74 -10.65 15.03
C GLN A 163 10.14 -11.11 14.64
N GLN A 164 10.69 -12.10 15.37
CA GLN A 164 11.98 -12.70 15.03
C GLN A 164 11.98 -13.33 13.64
N LEU A 165 10.91 -14.05 13.26
CA LEU A 165 10.78 -14.61 11.92
C LEU A 165 10.76 -13.53 10.83
N ILE A 166 10.06 -12.42 11.07
CA ILE A 166 10.04 -11.27 10.13
C ILE A 166 11.44 -10.67 9.99
N LEU A 167 12.12 -10.42 11.12
CA LEU A 167 13.49 -9.88 11.12
C LEU A 167 14.45 -10.81 10.40
N ASN A 168 14.42 -12.11 10.71
CA ASN A 168 15.26 -13.12 10.08
C ASN A 168 15.02 -13.16 8.58
N LYS A 169 13.76 -13.16 8.13
CA LYS A 169 13.41 -13.13 6.71
C LYS A 169 13.91 -11.86 6.01
N ASN A 170 13.76 -10.70 6.64
CA ASN A 170 14.23 -9.43 6.08
C ASN A 170 15.75 -9.29 6.08
N SER A 171 16.46 -10.01 6.97
CA SER A 171 17.93 -10.01 7.03
C SER A 171 18.57 -10.89 5.94
N GLN A 172 17.80 -11.77 5.30
CA GLN A 172 18.31 -12.63 4.24
C GLN A 172 18.54 -11.84 2.94
N PRO A 173 19.67 -12.08 2.24
CA PRO A 173 19.94 -11.42 0.97
C PRO A 173 18.92 -11.82 -0.10
N VAL A 174 18.45 -10.83 -0.86
CA VAL A 174 17.48 -11.07 -1.95
C VAL A 174 18.23 -11.47 -3.21
N GLU A 175 17.83 -12.59 -3.81
CA GLU A 175 18.44 -13.11 -5.03
C GLU A 175 18.18 -12.18 -6.24
N ILE A 176 19.22 -11.93 -7.04
CA ILE A 176 19.13 -11.14 -8.26
C ILE A 176 18.86 -12.08 -9.44
N VAL A 177 17.73 -11.87 -10.13
CA VAL A 177 17.36 -12.68 -11.32
C VAL A 177 17.98 -12.11 -12.59
N LYS A 178 18.06 -10.78 -12.68
CA LYS A 178 18.62 -10.09 -13.84
C LYS A 178 19.13 -8.72 -13.43
N TYR A 179 20.20 -8.24 -14.05
CA TYR A 179 20.66 -6.86 -13.93
C TYR A 179 20.85 -6.27 -15.32
N ASP A 180 20.49 -4.98 -15.44
CA ASP A 180 20.75 -4.21 -16.65
C ASP A 180 22.17 -3.64 -16.60
N GLN A 181 22.76 -3.36 -17.77
CA GLN A 181 24.07 -2.71 -17.87
C GLN A 181 24.03 -1.30 -17.24
N PRO A 182 25.06 -0.88 -16.48
CA PRO A 182 25.13 0.46 -15.91
C PRO A 182 25.13 1.57 -16.97
N ILE A 183 24.26 2.55 -16.76
CA ILE A 183 24.15 3.75 -17.59
C ILE A 183 24.87 4.88 -16.88
N ASN A 184 25.81 5.52 -17.58
CA ASN A 184 26.52 6.69 -17.09
C ASN A 184 25.59 7.92 -17.11
N ILE A 185 25.36 8.53 -15.94
CA ILE A 185 24.55 9.74 -15.79
C ILE A 185 25.45 10.97 -15.67
N HIS A 186 26.64 10.82 -15.08
CA HIS A 186 27.65 11.86 -14.91
C HIS A 186 29.04 11.21 -14.78
N GLU A 187 30.11 12.00 -14.91
CA GLU A 187 31.54 11.58 -14.85
C GLU A 187 31.89 10.54 -13.76
N SER A 188 31.16 10.50 -12.63
CA SER A 188 31.35 9.53 -11.54
C SER A 188 30.06 8.85 -11.05
N LEU A 189 28.92 9.00 -11.76
CA LEU A 189 27.63 8.44 -11.35
C LEU A 189 27.09 7.46 -12.40
N TYR A 190 26.98 6.18 -12.00
CA TYR A 190 26.34 5.13 -12.79
C TYR A 190 25.03 4.71 -12.13
N GLN A 191 24.00 4.49 -12.95
CA GLN A 191 22.75 3.90 -12.51
C GLN A 191 22.46 2.64 -13.32
N PHE A 192 22.07 1.58 -12.64
CA PHE A 192 21.54 0.37 -13.26
C PHE A 192 20.27 -0.06 -12.55
N ARG A 193 19.50 -0.92 -13.20
CA ARG A 193 18.29 -1.50 -12.65
C ARG A 193 18.52 -2.99 -12.44
N VAL A 194 18.03 -3.48 -11.31
CA VAL A 194 18.13 -4.89 -10.93
C VAL A 194 16.73 -5.45 -10.78
N LYS A 195 16.51 -6.64 -11.35
CA LYS A 195 15.31 -7.43 -11.14
C LYS A 195 15.59 -8.44 -10.04
N LEU A 196 14.96 -8.22 -8.90
CA LEU A 196 15.03 -9.13 -7.75
C LEU A 196 14.08 -10.30 -7.94
N LYS A 197 14.42 -11.45 -7.34
CA LYS A 197 13.54 -12.61 -7.24
C LYS A 197 12.39 -12.24 -6.32
N GLN A 198 11.17 -12.35 -6.85
CA GLN A 198 9.96 -12.10 -6.09
C GLN A 198 9.41 -13.43 -5.61
N GLU A 199 8.92 -13.48 -4.37
CA GLU A 199 8.12 -14.63 -3.91
C GLU A 199 6.84 -14.67 -4.73
N GLU A 200 6.71 -15.72 -5.52
CA GLU A 200 5.54 -15.93 -6.36
C GLU A 200 4.44 -16.55 -5.51
N ASN A 201 3.32 -15.84 -5.40
CA ASN A 201 2.13 -16.37 -4.76
C ASN A 201 1.27 -17.10 -5.82
N PRO A 202 0.97 -18.39 -5.66
CA PRO A 202 0.25 -19.16 -6.67
C PRO A 202 -1.19 -18.65 -6.86
N GLU A 203 -1.83 -18.13 -5.80
CA GLU A 203 -3.17 -17.56 -5.89
C GLU A 203 -3.19 -16.30 -6.77
N PHE A 204 -2.23 -15.38 -6.59
CA PHE A 204 -2.09 -14.21 -7.45
C PHE A 204 -1.78 -14.59 -8.91
N LYS A 205 -0.94 -15.59 -9.16
CA LYS A 205 -0.67 -16.09 -10.52
C LYS A 205 -1.93 -16.63 -11.21
N ASN A 206 -2.79 -17.30 -10.47
CA ASN A 206 -4.03 -17.83 -11.03
C ASN A 206 -4.97 -16.69 -11.44
N ILE A 207 -5.09 -15.63 -10.63
CA ILE A 207 -5.82 -14.43 -11.04
C ILE A 207 -5.18 -13.79 -12.27
N GLU A 208 -3.86 -13.54 -12.25
CA GLU A 208 -3.14 -12.95 -13.39
C GLU A 208 -3.42 -13.69 -14.69
N LYS A 209 -3.43 -15.03 -14.64
CA LYS A 209 -3.73 -15.87 -15.79
C LYS A 209 -5.15 -15.64 -16.29
N ILE A 210 -6.15 -15.72 -15.41
CA ILE A 210 -7.58 -15.56 -15.77
C ILE A 210 -7.86 -14.17 -16.36
N ILE A 211 -7.31 -13.10 -15.76
CA ILE A 211 -7.53 -11.74 -16.25
C ILE A 211 -6.76 -11.46 -17.55
N SER A 212 -5.67 -12.18 -17.81
CA SER A 212 -4.88 -12.05 -19.05
C SER A 212 -5.50 -12.78 -20.26
N GLU A 213 -6.32 -13.79 -20.02
CA GLU A 213 -7.00 -14.57 -21.05
C GLU A 213 -8.27 -13.86 -21.59
N GLU A 214 -8.81 -14.35 -22.71
CA GLU A 214 -10.10 -13.85 -23.21
C GLU A 214 -11.23 -14.14 -22.22
N PRO A 215 -12.20 -13.22 -22.04
CA PRO A 215 -12.46 -12.01 -22.83
C PRO A 215 -11.76 -10.73 -22.31
N PHE A 216 -10.97 -10.81 -21.24
CA PHE A 216 -10.52 -9.64 -20.48
C PHE A 216 -9.23 -9.01 -21.00
N ASN A 217 -8.24 -9.83 -21.41
CA ASN A 217 -6.97 -9.37 -22.01
C ASN A 217 -6.19 -8.33 -21.17
N LEU A 218 -6.23 -8.42 -19.84
CA LEU A 218 -5.48 -7.55 -18.92
C LEU A 218 -4.11 -8.14 -18.60
N ASN A 219 -3.07 -7.60 -19.24
CA ASN A 219 -1.69 -8.06 -19.09
C ASN A 219 -0.93 -7.44 -17.90
N GLU A 220 -1.63 -7.09 -16.84
CA GLU A 220 -1.04 -6.44 -15.67
C GLU A 220 -0.61 -7.47 -14.63
N ARG A 221 0.52 -7.21 -13.96
CA ARG A 221 1.04 -8.09 -12.91
C ARG A 221 0.63 -7.60 -11.53
N ILE A 222 0.34 -8.55 -10.65
CA ILE A 222 0.09 -8.37 -9.23
C ILE A 222 1.44 -8.44 -8.51
N ASN A 223 1.75 -7.42 -7.74
CA ASN A 223 2.96 -7.40 -6.91
C ASN A 223 2.85 -8.43 -5.78
N PRO A 224 3.97 -8.86 -5.17
CA PRO A 224 3.96 -9.81 -4.05
C PRO A 224 3.15 -9.35 -2.82
N ASP A 225 2.95 -8.03 -2.67
CA ASP A 225 2.12 -7.42 -1.62
C ASP A 225 0.62 -7.37 -1.97
N GLY A 226 0.23 -7.97 -3.11
CA GLY A 226 -1.14 -7.98 -3.62
C GLY A 226 -1.54 -6.70 -4.36
N SER A 227 -0.62 -5.75 -4.58
CA SER A 227 -0.95 -4.49 -5.25
C SER A 227 -0.86 -4.57 -6.78
N GLN A 228 -1.77 -3.90 -7.48
CA GLN A 228 -1.83 -3.80 -8.94
C GLN A 228 -2.39 -2.45 -9.37
N PHE A 229 -2.14 -2.02 -10.61
CA PHE A 229 -2.63 -0.73 -11.15
C PHE A 229 -3.62 -0.92 -12.29
N LEU A 230 -4.93 -0.86 -12.03
CA LEU A 230 -6.00 -1.12 -13.01
C LEU A 230 -6.79 0.14 -13.37
N ARG A 231 -7.42 0.18 -14.56
CA ARG A 231 -8.40 1.24 -14.86
C ARG A 231 -9.64 1.07 -13.99
N PHE A 232 -10.33 2.17 -13.67
CA PHE A 232 -11.48 2.12 -12.76
C PHE A 232 -12.56 1.12 -13.19
N LYS A 233 -12.88 1.06 -14.50
CA LYS A 233 -13.85 0.11 -15.05
C LYS A 233 -13.39 -1.34 -14.89
N ASP A 234 -12.11 -1.61 -15.13
CA ASP A 234 -11.55 -2.96 -15.06
C ASP A 234 -11.57 -3.53 -13.62
N ILE A 235 -11.54 -2.67 -12.60
CA ILE A 235 -11.65 -3.10 -11.20
C ILE A 235 -12.98 -3.81 -10.98
N SER A 236 -14.10 -3.16 -11.29
CA SER A 236 -15.44 -3.73 -11.07
C SER A 236 -15.83 -4.76 -12.13
N ASP A 237 -15.43 -4.55 -13.39
CA ASP A 237 -15.88 -5.39 -14.50
C ASP A 237 -15.07 -6.66 -14.67
N VAL A 238 -13.83 -6.68 -14.18
CA VAL A 238 -12.93 -7.82 -14.32
C VAL A 238 -12.49 -8.34 -12.96
N LEU A 239 -11.73 -7.54 -12.19
CA LEU A 239 -11.08 -8.03 -10.97
C LEU A 239 -12.10 -8.50 -9.93
N ASP A 240 -13.06 -7.65 -9.58
CA ASP A 240 -14.08 -7.98 -8.58
C ASP A 240 -14.93 -9.19 -9.01
N ARG A 241 -15.26 -9.30 -10.31
CA ARG A 241 -16.02 -10.45 -10.84
C ARG A 241 -15.24 -11.75 -10.76
N VAL A 242 -13.95 -11.74 -11.12
CA VAL A 242 -13.09 -12.93 -11.04
C VAL A 242 -12.92 -13.37 -9.59
N ILE A 243 -12.68 -12.43 -8.67
CA ILE A 243 -12.58 -12.74 -7.25
C ILE A 243 -13.88 -13.36 -6.74
N GLN A 244 -15.03 -12.74 -7.02
CA GLN A 244 -16.34 -13.22 -6.57
C GLN A 244 -16.75 -14.58 -7.15
N LYS A 245 -16.28 -14.92 -8.35
CA LYS A 245 -16.62 -16.17 -9.03
C LYS A 245 -15.75 -17.32 -8.56
N ASP A 246 -14.43 -17.11 -8.51
CA ASP A 246 -13.46 -18.21 -8.41
C ASP A 246 -12.62 -18.17 -7.12
N PHE A 247 -12.60 -17.05 -6.37
CA PHE A 247 -11.68 -16.86 -5.23
C PHE A 247 -12.29 -16.30 -3.94
N THR A 248 -13.62 -16.22 -3.82
CA THR A 248 -14.33 -15.58 -2.69
C THR A 248 -13.91 -16.08 -1.30
N ASN A 249 -13.49 -17.35 -1.19
CA ASN A 249 -13.07 -17.96 0.08
C ASN A 249 -11.57 -17.77 0.39
N ILE A 250 -10.80 -17.22 -0.55
CA ILE A 250 -9.33 -17.19 -0.51
C ILE A 250 -8.82 -15.75 -0.58
N LEU A 251 -9.44 -14.90 -1.39
CA LEU A 251 -8.97 -13.57 -1.71
C LEU A 251 -10.09 -12.54 -1.53
N GLU A 252 -9.72 -11.36 -1.07
CA GLU A 252 -10.61 -10.20 -0.95
C GLU A 252 -9.89 -8.97 -1.46
N ARG A 253 -10.57 -8.14 -2.27
CA ARG A 253 -10.02 -6.84 -2.66
C ARG A 253 -10.27 -5.84 -1.53
N ASN A 254 -9.23 -5.12 -1.11
CA ASN A 254 -9.40 -3.98 -0.20
C ASN A 254 -10.31 -2.94 -0.86
N ASN A 255 -11.37 -2.53 -0.15
CA ASN A 255 -12.35 -1.56 -0.64
C ASN A 255 -11.73 -0.19 -0.97
N GLN A 256 -10.67 0.22 -0.28
CA GLN A 256 -9.95 1.45 -0.57
C GLN A 256 -9.10 1.31 -1.84
N ILE A 257 -9.29 2.24 -2.76
CA ILE A 257 -8.58 2.35 -4.03
C ILE A 257 -7.63 3.54 -3.93
N GLY A 258 -6.35 3.33 -4.23
CA GLY A 258 -5.33 4.37 -4.21
C GLY A 258 -5.26 5.14 -5.53
N CYS A 259 -5.42 6.47 -5.46
CA CYS A 259 -5.15 7.38 -6.56
C CYS A 259 -3.74 7.97 -6.40
N VAL A 260 -2.86 7.76 -7.38
CA VAL A 260 -1.47 8.29 -7.36
C VAL A 260 -1.31 9.35 -8.44
N LEU A 261 -1.27 10.61 -8.05
CA LEU A 261 -1.12 11.74 -8.95
C LEU A 261 0.34 12.14 -9.09
N LYS A 262 0.86 12.13 -10.31
CA LYS A 262 2.19 12.66 -10.60
C LYS A 262 2.13 14.16 -10.86
N ILE A 263 2.99 14.92 -10.17
CA ILE A 263 2.98 16.38 -10.20
C ILE A 263 4.29 16.94 -10.76
N THR A 264 4.20 18.12 -11.38
CA THR A 264 5.34 18.90 -11.87
C THR A 264 5.18 20.37 -11.52
N PRO A 265 6.30 21.12 -11.41
CA PRO A 265 6.21 22.57 -11.32
C PRO A 265 5.46 23.13 -12.54
N PHE A 266 4.69 24.20 -12.37
CA PHE A 266 4.09 24.87 -13.53
C PHE A 266 5.16 25.35 -14.49
N SER A 267 5.00 25.00 -15.77
CA SER A 267 5.75 25.65 -16.84
C SER A 267 5.38 27.13 -16.91
N ILE A 268 6.29 27.98 -17.41
CA ILE A 268 6.00 29.40 -17.65
C ILE A 268 4.75 29.55 -18.54
N SER A 269 4.60 28.67 -19.54
CA SER A 269 3.40 28.61 -20.38
C SER A 269 2.13 28.41 -19.55
N ASN A 270 2.11 27.40 -18.66
CA ASN A 270 0.95 27.11 -17.82
C ASN A 270 0.64 28.27 -16.86
N LYS A 271 1.67 28.92 -16.30
CA LYS A 271 1.46 30.10 -15.44
C LYS A 271 0.85 31.26 -16.21
N ILE A 272 1.37 31.60 -17.39
CA ILE A 272 0.83 32.68 -18.24
C ILE A 272 -0.60 32.38 -18.66
N SER A 273 -0.87 31.15 -19.13
CA SER A 273 -2.21 30.71 -19.50
C SER A 273 -3.21 30.83 -18.35
N ALA A 274 -2.80 30.47 -17.13
CA ALA A 274 -3.63 30.58 -15.93
C ALA A 274 -3.84 32.04 -15.49
N THR A 275 -2.78 32.85 -15.44
CA THR A 275 -2.85 34.27 -15.02
C THR A 275 -3.73 35.08 -15.97
N PHE A 276 -3.66 34.81 -17.27
CA PHE A 276 -4.37 35.59 -18.29
C PHE A 276 -5.58 34.88 -18.91
N ASN A 277 -6.08 33.79 -18.31
CA ASN A 277 -7.24 33.02 -18.79
C ASN A 277 -7.18 32.70 -20.30
N ASN A 278 -6.04 32.18 -20.78
CA ASN A 278 -5.81 31.81 -22.18
C ASN A 278 -6.01 32.94 -23.22
N ARG A 279 -5.94 34.22 -22.81
CA ARG A 279 -6.08 35.36 -23.73
C ARG A 279 -4.93 35.53 -24.72
N PHE A 280 -3.77 34.95 -24.41
CA PHE A 280 -2.58 35.04 -25.25
C PHE A 280 -2.25 33.70 -25.88
N LEU A 281 -1.85 33.73 -27.15
CA LEU A 281 -1.32 32.54 -27.83
C LEU A 281 0.12 32.31 -27.39
N ILE A 282 0.42 31.11 -26.91
CA ILE A 282 1.76 30.72 -26.46
C ILE A 282 2.30 29.63 -27.38
N SER A 283 3.48 29.85 -27.95
CA SER A 283 4.22 28.85 -28.73
C SER A 283 5.46 28.45 -27.95
N ASN A 284 5.63 27.15 -27.75
CA ASN A 284 6.76 26.61 -27.01
C ASN A 284 7.61 25.74 -27.94
N ASN A 285 8.85 26.17 -28.19
CA ASN A 285 9.87 25.38 -28.89
C ASN A 285 10.91 24.92 -27.86
N SER A 286 11.74 23.92 -28.20
CA SER A 286 12.74 23.30 -27.30
C SER A 286 13.57 24.30 -26.49
N ASP A 287 13.91 25.44 -27.09
CA ASP A 287 14.84 26.43 -26.51
C ASP A 287 14.23 27.82 -26.31
N THR A 288 12.97 28.05 -26.73
CA THR A 288 12.34 29.37 -26.69
C THR A 288 10.84 29.29 -26.43
N LEU A 289 10.35 30.10 -25.48
CA LEU A 289 8.92 30.32 -25.27
C LEU A 289 8.54 31.68 -25.87
N ASN A 290 7.54 31.68 -26.77
CA ASN A 290 7.02 32.88 -27.42
C ASN A 290 5.57 33.14 -26.97
N VAL A 291 5.29 34.34 -26.48
CA VAL A 291 3.92 34.80 -26.16
C VAL A 291 3.52 35.84 -27.18
N TYR A 292 2.55 35.54 -28.03
CA TYR A 292 2.09 36.47 -29.05
C TYR A 292 1.20 37.55 -28.45
N ILE A 293 1.47 38.79 -28.84
CA ILE A 293 0.72 39.98 -28.42
C ILE A 293 0.03 40.61 -29.62
N ASN A 294 -1.12 41.25 -29.38
CA ASN A 294 -2.06 41.61 -30.44
C ASN A 294 -1.51 42.62 -31.46
N ASN A 295 -0.65 43.57 -31.06
CA ASN A 295 -0.11 44.58 -31.99
C ASN A 295 1.10 45.35 -31.41
N LEU A 296 1.94 45.90 -32.31
CA LEU A 296 3.00 46.88 -32.04
C LEU A 296 2.47 48.20 -31.45
N SER A 297 1.16 48.47 -31.50
CA SER A 297 0.57 49.70 -30.95
C SER A 297 0.47 49.71 -29.42
N GLN A 298 0.68 48.57 -28.75
CA GLN A 298 0.56 48.47 -27.29
C GLN A 298 1.65 49.28 -26.55
N ASN A 299 1.31 49.77 -25.35
CA ASN A 299 2.24 50.50 -24.50
C ASN A 299 3.26 49.53 -23.87
N ARG A 300 4.55 49.83 -24.03
CA ARG A 300 5.66 49.04 -23.49
C ARG A 300 5.57 48.87 -21.98
N GLU A 301 5.26 49.94 -21.24
CA GLU A 301 5.20 49.88 -19.77
C GLU A 301 4.15 48.88 -19.27
N VAL A 302 3.03 48.78 -19.98
CA VAL A 302 1.95 47.84 -19.65
C VAL A 302 2.40 46.41 -19.91
N ILE A 303 3.08 46.18 -21.04
CA ILE A 303 3.60 44.85 -21.41
C ILE A 303 4.72 44.42 -20.45
N ASP A 304 5.67 45.30 -20.16
CA ASP A 304 6.79 45.03 -19.25
C ASP A 304 6.24 44.72 -17.84
N LYS A 305 5.28 45.50 -17.31
CA LYS A 305 4.63 45.16 -16.02
C LYS A 305 3.92 43.81 -16.03
N MET A 306 3.24 43.45 -17.12
CA MET A 306 2.53 42.18 -17.23
C MET A 306 3.44 40.97 -17.38
N PHE A 307 4.60 41.11 -18.05
CA PHE A 307 5.38 39.97 -18.53
C PHE A 307 6.84 39.95 -18.07
N LEU A 308 7.48 41.10 -17.84
CA LEU A 308 8.88 41.16 -17.42
C LEU A 308 9.04 40.85 -15.94
N GLU A 309 8.21 41.46 -15.08
CA GLU A 309 8.33 41.35 -13.62
C GLU A 309 8.00 39.93 -13.13
N GLU A 310 6.92 39.33 -13.64
CA GLU A 310 6.44 38.01 -13.20
C GLU A 310 7.00 36.83 -14.01
N PHE A 311 7.29 37.03 -15.30
CA PHE A 311 7.63 35.94 -16.23
C PHE A 311 8.98 36.10 -16.94
N TYR A 312 9.72 37.18 -16.66
CA TYR A 312 11.07 37.46 -17.19
C TYR A 312 11.18 37.47 -18.73
N LEU A 313 10.07 37.75 -19.42
CA LEU A 313 10.01 37.92 -20.88
C LEU A 313 10.60 39.29 -21.24
N ASN A 314 11.84 39.33 -21.72
CA ASN A 314 12.59 40.58 -21.91
C ASN A 314 13.04 40.87 -23.35
N ASN A 315 12.72 39.99 -24.29
CA ASN A 315 13.02 40.18 -25.71
C ASN A 315 11.72 40.29 -26.50
N TYR A 316 11.63 41.29 -27.36
CA TYR A 316 10.54 41.47 -28.28
C TYR A 316 10.94 40.90 -29.66
N GLY A 317 10.04 40.17 -30.29
CA GLY A 317 10.17 39.68 -31.65
C GLY A 317 8.98 40.11 -32.50
N ALA A 318 9.22 40.31 -33.79
CA ALA A 318 8.18 40.53 -34.77
C ALA A 318 8.47 39.72 -36.04
N GLU A 319 7.47 39.01 -36.51
CA GLU A 319 7.39 38.46 -37.86
C GLU A 319 6.72 39.51 -38.74
N PHE A 320 7.39 39.93 -39.80
CA PHE A 320 6.86 40.84 -40.80
C PHE A 320 6.60 40.08 -42.08
N GLU A 321 5.41 40.27 -42.65
CA GLU A 321 4.99 39.70 -43.93
C GLU A 321 4.59 40.85 -44.86
N ILE A 322 5.24 40.92 -46.02
CA ILE A 322 5.00 41.94 -47.03
C ILE A 322 4.29 41.27 -48.20
N ASN A 323 3.05 41.68 -48.46
CA ASN A 323 2.28 41.23 -49.61
C ASN A 323 2.80 41.92 -50.88
N TRP A 324 3.83 41.31 -51.48
CA TRP A 324 4.47 41.78 -52.71
C TRP A 324 4.54 40.66 -53.76
N PRO A 325 4.21 40.93 -55.04
CA PRO A 325 4.07 39.88 -56.07
C PRO A 325 5.38 39.17 -56.47
N LYS A 326 6.54 39.68 -56.04
CA LYS A 326 7.85 39.04 -56.23
C LYS A 326 8.60 39.05 -54.91
N ASN A 327 9.50 38.10 -54.68
CA ASN A 327 10.46 38.22 -53.57
C ASN A 327 11.18 39.55 -53.71
N ILE A 328 11.24 40.33 -52.63
CA ILE A 328 11.98 41.59 -52.60
C ILE A 328 13.44 41.27 -52.98
N LYS A 329 13.82 41.62 -54.21
CA LYS A 329 15.22 41.79 -54.59
C LYS A 329 15.47 43.28 -54.43
N LEU A 330 16.15 43.65 -53.34
CA LEU A 330 16.68 45.01 -53.20
C LEU A 330 17.71 45.22 -54.31
N ASP A 331 17.26 45.74 -55.44
CA ASP A 331 18.14 46.24 -56.47
C ASP A 331 18.93 47.42 -55.88
N ASN A 332 20.22 47.50 -56.18
CA ASN A 332 21.19 48.41 -55.54
C ASN A 332 20.85 49.92 -55.68
N GLN A 333 19.74 50.26 -56.34
CA GLN A 333 19.30 51.62 -56.61
C GLN A 333 18.35 52.19 -55.55
N ILE A 334 17.78 51.38 -54.65
CA ILE A 334 17.08 51.93 -53.48
C ILE A 334 18.12 52.20 -52.39
N LYS A 335 18.73 53.39 -52.41
CA LYS A 335 19.53 53.90 -51.29
C LYS A 335 18.61 54.17 -50.10
N LEU A 336 18.24 53.11 -49.39
CA LEU A 336 17.74 53.19 -48.02
C LEU A 336 18.92 53.66 -47.17
N THR A 337 18.91 54.94 -46.83
CA THR A 337 19.85 55.53 -45.87
C THR A 337 19.85 54.72 -44.59
N ASN A 338 21.03 54.21 -44.25
CA ASN A 338 21.45 53.61 -42.98
C ASN A 338 20.84 52.25 -42.61
N ASN A 339 21.64 51.18 -42.79
CA ASN A 339 21.82 49.97 -41.96
C ASN A 339 20.61 49.21 -41.37
N GLN A 340 19.36 49.62 -41.60
CA GLN A 340 18.19 49.12 -40.88
C GLN A 340 17.44 48.01 -41.61
N LEU A 341 17.79 47.65 -42.86
CA LEU A 341 17.02 46.70 -43.68
C LEU A 341 17.90 45.64 -44.36
N GLY A 342 19.01 45.23 -43.70
CA GLY A 342 19.96 44.25 -44.23
C GLY A 342 19.28 43.10 -44.99
N LYS A 343 19.55 43.05 -46.31
CA LYS A 343 19.16 42.02 -47.29
C LYS A 343 17.85 41.29 -46.99
N LEU A 344 16.73 42.00 -47.12
CA LEU A 344 15.42 41.36 -47.27
C LEU A 344 15.38 40.61 -48.60
N ASN A 345 15.62 39.29 -48.57
CA ASN A 345 15.57 38.42 -49.76
C ASN A 345 14.24 37.64 -49.86
N GLN A 346 13.35 37.82 -48.87
CA GLN A 346 12.09 37.10 -48.72
C GLN A 346 10.99 38.08 -48.28
N ASN A 347 9.76 37.77 -48.65
CA ASN A 347 8.58 38.57 -48.29
C ASN A 347 8.16 38.40 -46.83
N THR A 348 8.62 37.34 -46.16
CA THR A 348 8.45 37.12 -44.74
C THR A 348 9.81 37.08 -44.05
N PHE A 349 9.96 37.81 -42.95
CA PHE A 349 11.20 37.84 -42.19
C PHE A 349 10.97 38.12 -40.71
N TYR A 350 11.96 37.74 -39.91
CA TYR A 350 11.90 37.83 -38.44
C TYR A 350 12.91 38.85 -37.94
N TYR A 351 12.51 39.65 -36.97
CA TYR A 351 13.42 40.56 -36.28
C TYR A 351 13.15 40.55 -34.77
N SER A 352 14.21 40.66 -33.99
CA SER A 352 14.12 40.67 -32.52
C SER A 352 14.97 41.78 -31.93
N SER A 353 14.47 42.44 -30.90
CA SER A 353 15.11 43.52 -30.17
C SER A 353 14.73 43.46 -28.69
N LYS A 354 15.59 43.99 -27.81
CA LYS A 354 15.24 44.21 -26.40
C LYS A 354 14.27 45.37 -26.22
N ASP A 355 14.11 46.22 -27.23
CA ASP A 355 13.24 47.39 -27.17
C ASP A 355 12.13 47.31 -28.22
N LEU A 356 10.89 47.34 -27.75
CA LEU A 356 9.69 47.38 -28.57
C LEU A 356 9.68 48.60 -29.51
N THR A 357 10.26 49.74 -29.11
CA THR A 357 10.31 50.95 -29.96
C THR A 357 11.09 50.70 -31.25
N THR A 358 12.12 49.85 -31.21
CA THR A 358 12.90 49.48 -32.40
C THR A 358 12.05 48.72 -33.41
N LEU A 359 11.16 47.85 -32.93
CA LEU A 359 10.21 47.12 -33.78
C LEU A 359 9.18 48.06 -34.40
N LYS A 360 8.66 49.03 -33.62
CA LYS A 360 7.72 50.06 -34.10
C LYS A 360 8.34 50.89 -35.22
N SER A 361 9.52 51.47 -34.99
CA SER A 361 10.23 52.28 -35.99
C SER A 361 10.47 51.52 -37.30
N ARG A 362 10.76 50.22 -37.19
CA ARG A 362 10.97 49.35 -38.37
C ARG A 362 9.66 49.05 -39.11
N TYR A 363 8.58 48.78 -38.39
CA TYR A 363 7.25 48.64 -38.99
C TYR A 363 6.81 49.91 -39.71
N ASP A 364 7.04 51.08 -39.10
CA ASP A 364 6.71 52.38 -39.71
C ASP A 364 7.52 52.63 -40.98
N ALA A 365 8.81 52.27 -40.99
CA ALA A 365 9.64 52.33 -42.18
C ALA A 365 9.10 51.42 -43.30
N LEU A 366 8.73 50.17 -42.98
CA LEU A 366 8.15 49.24 -43.95
C LEU A 366 6.80 49.75 -44.50
N CYS A 367 5.96 50.31 -43.65
CA CYS A 367 4.68 50.88 -44.06
C CYS A 367 4.84 52.08 -44.99
N LYS A 368 5.87 52.91 -44.79
CA LYS A 368 6.20 54.02 -45.70
C LYS A 368 6.66 53.53 -47.07
N ILE A 369 7.38 52.41 -47.13
CA ILE A 369 7.94 51.87 -48.38
C ILE A 369 6.88 51.09 -49.18
N PHE A 370 6.12 50.21 -48.52
CA PHE A 370 5.25 49.23 -49.20
C PHE A 370 3.75 49.54 -49.08
N ASN A 371 3.38 50.64 -48.42
CA ASN A 371 2.04 50.97 -47.93
C ASN A 371 1.55 50.02 -46.83
N LYS A 372 0.93 50.61 -45.79
CA LYS A 372 0.42 49.89 -44.60
C LYS A 372 -0.49 48.70 -44.94
N LYS A 373 -1.30 48.78 -46.01
CA LYS A 373 -2.21 47.71 -46.45
C LYS A 373 -1.47 46.43 -46.88
N ASN A 374 -0.20 46.54 -47.25
CA ASN A 374 0.60 45.43 -47.74
C ASN A 374 1.58 44.88 -46.69
N VAL A 375 1.60 45.44 -45.46
CA VAL A 375 2.53 45.02 -44.42
C VAL A 375 1.74 44.46 -43.23
N LYS A 376 1.91 43.17 -42.97
CA LYS A 376 1.40 42.49 -41.77
C LYS A 376 2.53 42.29 -40.77
N SER A 377 2.19 42.33 -39.49
CA SER A 377 3.13 42.05 -38.40
C SER A 377 2.48 41.18 -37.34
N LYS A 378 3.18 40.13 -36.90
CA LYS A 378 2.85 39.39 -35.68
C LYS A 378 3.93 39.65 -34.66
N VAL A 379 3.56 40.14 -33.48
CA VAL A 379 4.50 40.50 -32.42
C VAL A 379 4.44 39.45 -31.33
N TYR A 380 5.59 39.12 -30.77
CA TYR A 380 5.69 38.18 -29.66
C TYR A 380 6.77 38.62 -28.67
N LEU A 381 6.59 38.23 -27.43
CA LEU A 381 7.63 38.25 -26.40
C LEU A 381 8.35 36.91 -26.39
N ASN A 382 9.67 36.91 -26.28
CA ASN A 382 10.50 35.72 -26.28
C ASN A 382 11.23 35.57 -24.94
N PHE A 383 11.13 34.37 -24.37
CA PHE A 383 11.96 33.91 -23.28
C PHE A 383 13.04 32.93 -23.80
N ARG A 384 14.32 33.30 -23.62
CA ARG A 384 15.48 32.45 -23.91
C ARG A 384 16.22 32.11 -22.61
N PRO A 385 16.21 30.84 -22.16
CA PRO A 385 16.87 30.41 -20.92
C PRO A 385 18.38 30.71 -20.90
N SER A 386 19.05 30.63 -22.05
CA SER A 386 20.51 30.76 -22.20
C SER A 386 21.08 32.16 -21.92
N THR A 387 20.22 33.19 -21.90
CA THR A 387 20.64 34.59 -21.71
C THR A 387 20.76 35.01 -20.24
N LEU A 388 20.29 34.20 -19.29
CA LEU A 388 20.27 34.51 -17.86
C LEU A 388 21.35 33.68 -17.13
N LYS A 389 22.60 34.17 -17.14
CA LYS A 389 23.75 33.52 -16.46
C LYS A 389 23.62 33.39 -14.92
N LYS A 390 22.55 33.89 -14.28
CA LYS A 390 22.41 33.95 -12.80
C LYS A 390 21.02 33.63 -12.22
N LEU A 391 20.04 33.28 -13.03
CA LEU A 391 18.79 32.71 -12.52
C LEU A 391 18.76 31.27 -12.97
N GLN A 392 18.48 30.35 -12.04
CA GLN A 392 18.39 28.93 -12.35
C GLN A 392 17.63 28.77 -13.66
N PRO A 393 18.17 28.04 -14.65
CA PRO A 393 17.39 27.74 -15.83
C PRO A 393 16.07 27.19 -15.32
N PHE A 394 14.95 27.70 -15.82
CA PHE A 394 13.61 27.14 -15.59
C PHE A 394 13.50 25.72 -16.23
N ASN A 395 14.54 24.90 -16.09
CA ASN A 395 14.57 23.46 -16.23
C ASN A 395 13.78 22.82 -15.07
N SER A 396 12.50 23.17 -14.99
CA SER A 396 11.32 22.30 -15.16
C SER A 396 11.38 20.84 -14.70
N SER A 397 12.26 20.47 -13.76
CA SER A 397 12.34 19.10 -13.28
C SER A 397 12.29 18.97 -11.77
N LYS A 398 12.65 19.98 -10.98
CA LYS A 398 12.77 19.81 -9.52
C LYS A 398 11.98 20.88 -8.76
N PHE A 399 11.19 20.43 -7.80
CA PHE A 399 10.58 21.27 -6.78
C PHE A 399 11.65 21.71 -5.76
N SER A 400 11.50 22.88 -5.14
CA SER A 400 12.37 23.31 -4.04
C SER A 400 12.05 22.54 -2.76
N GLY A 401 12.97 22.50 -1.80
CA GLY A 401 12.70 21.92 -0.47
C GLY A 401 11.59 22.66 0.27
N GLU A 402 11.55 23.99 0.15
CA GLU A 402 10.48 24.82 0.72
C GLU A 402 9.11 24.50 0.13
N PHE A 403 9.03 24.19 -1.17
CA PHE A 403 7.79 23.76 -1.82
C PHE A 403 7.24 22.50 -1.15
N TRP A 404 8.07 21.50 -0.90
CA TRP A 404 7.60 20.24 -0.30
C TRP A 404 7.08 20.44 1.11
N THR A 405 7.75 21.29 1.91
CA THR A 405 7.28 21.67 3.24
C THR A 405 5.93 22.39 3.17
N LYS A 406 5.76 23.31 2.21
CA LYS A 406 4.51 24.03 2.00
C LYS A 406 3.37 23.10 1.57
N ILE A 407 3.61 22.25 0.57
CA ILE A 407 2.60 21.30 0.08
C ILE A 407 2.21 20.29 1.16
N LYS A 408 3.15 19.79 1.95
CA LYS A 408 2.81 18.92 3.08
C LYS A 408 1.84 19.62 4.02
N ARG A 409 2.11 20.87 4.41
CA ARG A 409 1.22 21.65 5.28
C ARG A 409 -0.15 21.90 4.66
N GLU A 410 -0.21 22.25 3.38
CA GLU A 410 -1.47 22.44 2.66
C GLU A 410 -2.27 21.14 2.59
N CYS A 411 -1.63 20.02 2.26
CA CYS A 411 -2.29 18.72 2.22
C CYS A 411 -2.73 18.22 3.60
N TYR A 412 -2.03 18.56 4.69
CA TYR A 412 -2.46 18.28 6.07
C TYR A 412 -3.77 18.99 6.45
N SER A 413 -4.11 20.08 5.77
CA SER A 413 -5.37 20.80 6.01
C SER A 413 -6.57 20.19 5.29
N LEU A 414 -6.35 19.19 4.44
CA LEU A 414 -7.42 18.46 3.76
C LEU A 414 -8.14 17.54 4.76
N ASP A 415 -9.41 17.27 4.49
CA ASP A 415 -10.28 16.39 5.28
C ASP A 415 -10.05 14.89 4.99
N PHE A 416 -8.90 14.54 4.41
CA PHE A 416 -8.52 13.17 4.10
C PHE A 416 -7.00 12.99 4.11
N GLU A 417 -6.57 11.75 4.33
CA GLU A 417 -5.16 11.39 4.33
C GLU A 417 -4.54 11.48 2.93
N THR A 418 -3.35 12.07 2.89
CA THR A 418 -2.55 12.18 1.67
C THR A 418 -1.12 11.72 1.94
N ASN A 419 -0.54 11.02 0.98
CA ASN A 419 0.84 10.59 1.01
C ASN A 419 1.64 11.31 -0.08
N ILE A 420 2.65 12.07 0.33
CA ILE A 420 3.47 12.88 -0.57
C ILE A 420 4.84 12.25 -0.70
N SER A 421 5.22 11.87 -1.92
CA SER A 421 6.56 11.37 -2.24
C SER A 421 7.37 12.41 -3.00
N GLU A 422 8.39 12.97 -2.35
CA GLU A 422 9.30 13.94 -2.98
C GLU A 422 10.17 13.31 -4.07
N SER A 423 10.59 12.05 -3.84
CA SER A 423 11.45 11.30 -4.77
C SER A 423 10.71 10.91 -6.04
N GLN A 424 9.45 10.47 -5.91
CA GLN A 424 8.60 10.09 -7.05
C GLN A 424 7.83 11.27 -7.64
N LYS A 425 7.79 12.40 -6.93
CA LYS A 425 6.99 13.60 -7.25
C LYS A 425 5.51 13.27 -7.39
N THR A 426 4.97 12.59 -6.38
CA THR A 426 3.58 12.15 -6.37
C THR A 426 2.85 12.62 -5.13
N ILE A 427 1.54 12.84 -5.29
CA ILE A 427 0.57 12.98 -4.21
C ILE A 427 -0.40 11.82 -4.37
N ALA A 428 -0.51 10.99 -3.34
CA ALA A 428 -1.43 9.86 -3.32
C ALA A 428 -2.50 10.06 -2.25
N PHE A 429 -3.69 9.55 -2.51
CA PHE A 429 -4.81 9.50 -1.57
C PHE A 429 -5.70 8.32 -1.92
N ASP A 430 -6.42 7.80 -0.94
CA ASP A 430 -7.34 6.69 -1.15
C ASP A 430 -8.77 7.17 -1.38
N PHE A 431 -9.63 6.34 -1.94
CA PHE A 431 -11.06 6.61 -2.11
C PHE A 431 -11.83 5.29 -2.25
N THR A 432 -13.15 5.34 -2.05
CA THR A 432 -14.02 4.15 -2.15
C THR A 432 -14.94 4.18 -3.37
N ASN A 433 -15.31 5.38 -3.82
CA ASN A 433 -16.24 5.55 -4.93
C ASN A 433 -15.88 6.75 -5.82
N PHE A 434 -16.44 6.79 -7.03
CA PHE A 434 -16.09 7.80 -8.03
C PHE A 434 -16.49 9.23 -7.64
N LYS A 435 -17.52 9.41 -6.80
CA LYS A 435 -17.92 10.72 -6.29
C LYS A 435 -16.85 11.27 -5.35
N GLU A 436 -16.38 10.43 -4.44
CA GLU A 436 -15.29 10.75 -3.52
C GLU A 436 -13.98 11.05 -4.25
N LEU A 437 -13.65 10.27 -5.29
CA LEU A 437 -12.50 10.56 -6.17
C LEU A 437 -12.56 11.98 -6.74
N LYS A 438 -13.72 12.38 -7.29
CA LYS A 438 -13.92 13.71 -7.89
C LYS A 438 -13.78 14.83 -6.86
N ASP A 439 -14.32 14.64 -5.67
CA ASP A 439 -14.23 15.62 -4.58
C ASP A 439 -12.79 15.81 -4.12
N ARG A 440 -12.11 14.72 -3.74
CA ARG A 440 -10.70 14.73 -3.29
C ARG A 440 -9.77 15.28 -4.37
N TYR A 441 -9.96 14.89 -5.64
CA TYR A 441 -9.20 15.42 -6.77
C TYR A 441 -9.40 16.92 -6.96
N SER A 442 -10.63 17.42 -6.82
CA SER A 442 -10.93 18.85 -6.94
C SER A 442 -10.22 19.66 -5.87
N LYS A 443 -10.25 19.21 -4.60
CA LYS A 443 -9.52 19.83 -3.48
C LYS A 443 -8.01 19.90 -3.72
N ILE A 444 -7.40 18.82 -4.24
CA ILE A 444 -5.96 18.81 -4.59
C ILE A 444 -5.67 19.79 -5.74
N LYS A 445 -6.56 19.86 -6.74
CA LYS A 445 -6.41 20.78 -7.88
C LYS A 445 -6.55 22.25 -7.45
N GLU A 446 -7.36 22.54 -6.44
CA GLU A 446 -7.58 23.88 -5.89
C GLU A 446 -6.35 24.47 -5.19
N LEU A 447 -5.39 23.63 -4.78
CA LEU A 447 -4.12 24.10 -4.21
C LEU A 447 -3.34 25.01 -5.17
N ARG A 448 -3.53 24.86 -6.49
CA ARG A 448 -2.94 25.72 -7.54
C ARG A 448 -1.44 25.97 -7.39
N SER A 449 -0.73 25.03 -6.78
CA SER A 449 0.71 25.12 -6.48
C SER A 449 1.56 24.28 -7.45
N PHE A 450 0.94 23.36 -8.20
CA PHE A 450 1.61 22.45 -9.13
C PHE A 450 0.70 22.07 -10.30
N HIS A 451 1.31 21.52 -11.35
CA HIS A 451 0.61 20.91 -12.47
C HIS A 451 0.50 19.39 -12.26
N ILE A 452 -0.67 18.82 -12.55
CA ILE A 452 -0.91 17.38 -12.49
C ILE A 452 -0.76 16.83 -13.91
N ILE A 453 0.14 15.86 -14.10
CA ILE A 453 0.52 15.36 -15.44
C ILE A 453 -0.66 14.68 -16.15
N LYS A 454 -1.44 13.89 -15.40
CA LYS A 454 -2.57 13.12 -15.94
C LYS A 454 -3.76 13.21 -14.98
N SER A 455 -4.95 13.42 -15.52
CA SER A 455 -6.16 13.54 -14.71
C SER A 455 -6.66 12.14 -14.32
N PRO A 456 -7.07 11.91 -13.06
CA PRO A 456 -7.70 10.65 -12.66
C PRO A 456 -9.11 10.49 -13.23
N LEU A 457 -9.64 11.52 -13.90
CA LEU A 457 -10.93 11.47 -14.59
C LEU A 457 -10.78 10.99 -16.05
N ASP A 458 -9.56 10.77 -16.52
CA ASP A 458 -9.30 10.23 -17.86
C ASP A 458 -9.57 8.70 -17.86
N ASP A 459 -10.23 8.19 -18.90
CA ASP A 459 -10.65 6.77 -19.00
C ASP A 459 -9.48 5.76 -18.94
N ASP A 460 -8.29 6.19 -19.33
CA ASP A 460 -7.07 5.39 -19.36
C ASP A 460 -6.17 5.62 -18.12
N PHE A 461 -6.68 6.33 -17.09
CA PHE A 461 -6.00 6.44 -15.81
C PHE A 461 -6.09 5.13 -15.03
N LYS A 462 -4.98 4.73 -14.40
CA LYS A 462 -4.87 3.49 -13.63
C LYS A 462 -4.73 3.80 -12.14
N PHE A 463 -5.52 3.11 -11.33
CA PHE A 463 -5.59 3.25 -9.89
C PHE A 463 -4.91 2.06 -9.21
N LYS A 464 -4.26 2.31 -8.08
CA LYS A 464 -3.66 1.26 -7.27
C LYS A 464 -4.77 0.53 -6.51
N VAL A 465 -4.91 -0.76 -6.72
CA VAL A 465 -5.76 -1.66 -5.93
C VAL A 465 -4.90 -2.64 -5.15
N LYS A 466 -5.45 -3.18 -4.06
CA LYS A 466 -4.80 -4.19 -3.23
C LYS A 466 -5.70 -5.39 -3.06
N ILE A 467 -5.14 -6.59 -3.23
CA ILE A 467 -5.80 -7.88 -3.04
C ILE A 467 -5.16 -8.54 -1.82
N ASP A 468 -5.97 -8.85 -0.82
CA ASP A 468 -5.56 -9.48 0.43
C ASP A 468 -5.96 -10.96 0.42
N ILE A 469 -5.15 -11.81 1.05
CA ILE A 469 -5.42 -13.25 1.18
C ILE A 469 -6.17 -13.50 2.49
N ILE A 470 -7.43 -13.91 2.41
CA ILE A 470 -8.32 -14.16 3.55
C ILE A 470 -7.73 -15.22 4.48
N ALA A 471 -7.14 -16.30 3.93
CA ALA A 471 -6.50 -17.35 4.72
C ALA A 471 -5.32 -16.86 5.59
N LYS A 472 -4.80 -15.65 5.34
CA LYS A 472 -3.75 -14.99 6.14
C LYS A 472 -4.26 -13.85 7.03
N LYS A 473 -5.56 -13.52 7.02
CA LYS A 473 -6.15 -12.52 7.94
C LYS A 473 -6.09 -12.95 9.41
N SER A 474 -5.99 -14.24 9.71
CA SER A 474 -6.10 -14.81 11.06
C SER A 474 -4.94 -14.56 12.05
N LYS A 475 -4.04 -13.59 11.80
CA LYS A 475 -2.97 -13.27 12.79
C LYS A 475 -2.59 -11.80 12.95
N LYS A 476 -2.87 -10.95 11.97
CA LYS A 476 -2.50 -9.51 12.05
C LYS A 476 -3.68 -8.60 12.42
N GLU A 477 -4.89 -8.94 11.99
CA GLU A 477 -6.09 -8.13 12.28
C GLU A 477 -6.70 -8.48 13.65
N GLU A 478 -6.59 -9.73 14.12
CA GLU A 478 -6.94 -10.10 15.51
C GLU A 478 -6.15 -9.34 16.59
N PHE A 479 -5.02 -8.73 16.23
CA PHE A 479 -4.16 -8.00 17.16
C PHE A 479 -4.50 -6.51 17.26
N LEU A 480 -5.30 -5.97 16.34
CA LEU A 480 -5.67 -4.54 16.30
C LEU A 480 -7.14 -4.29 16.69
N ASP A 481 -7.99 -5.31 16.64
CA ASP A 481 -9.41 -5.22 17.02
C ASP A 481 -9.69 -5.68 18.48
N LYS A 482 -8.73 -5.55 19.40
CA LYS A 482 -8.97 -5.70 20.85
C LYS A 482 -8.65 -4.43 21.62
#